data_AF-A0A3M1AC66-F1
#
_entry.id   AF-A0A3M1AC66-F1
#
_cell.length_a   1.000
_cell.length_b   1.000
_cell.length_c   1.000
_cell.angle_alpha   90.00
_cell.angle_beta   90.00
_cell.angle_gamma   90.00
#
_symmetry.space_group_name_H-M   'P 1'
#
loop_
_entity.id
_entity.type
_entity.pdbx_description
1 polymer ?
#
loop_
_entity_poly.entity_id
_entity_poly.type
_entity_poly.pdbx_seq_one_letter_code
_entity_poly.pdbx_strand_id
1 'polypeptide(L)'
;MKGLVSEAVLLCRRTPAPEFSVFQERLNAALADLGVEFSAPSAAGHNAQVLATPAMALHLSITAVPLPGRPLAEPLEVALERPTAAALQAAVTSHRATLTLSLETRPGARQLAPELKTMVLGRAVQVACALCAAEAALWLPTQMLFTAAEIAAFDPRRFPVRLAFRPEPIEPDSIGGLAGLRARHSELFCGHQLVIPPGRMEYGAAVRAMEVALERHVTRAGAIAEGVAIPVSPDTQLAVSLCQDTTHCPTGCFCLEPEPLGTARPATVAPVATAAAPAPRPRRSALARPAGRGSVSRSHALRTWALCAALATITPLGAAALFLWNLLRGPNLAVSAVTFALLLAVFTGLWTVQFAAPDNGRLAALALQAMARPF
;
A
#
# COMPACT_ATOMS: atom_id res chain seq x y z
N MET A 1 3.52 12.02 -7.68
CA MET A 1 4.38 10.83 -7.49
C MET A 1 4.24 9.95 -8.72
N LYS A 2 5.33 9.66 -9.44
CA LYS A 2 5.30 8.64 -10.51
C LYS A 2 4.84 7.32 -9.86
N GLY A 3 3.89 6.62 -10.47
CA GLY A 3 3.40 5.36 -9.93
C GLY A 3 4.58 4.42 -9.70
N LEU A 4 4.77 3.96 -8.46
CA LEU A 4 5.81 2.99 -8.12
C LEU A 4 5.59 1.74 -8.98
N VAL A 5 6.45 1.55 -9.98
CA VAL A 5 6.54 0.33 -10.76
C VAL A 5 7.21 -0.72 -9.88
N SER A 6 6.59 -1.89 -9.76
CA SER A 6 7.20 -3.03 -9.07
C SER A 6 7.85 -3.90 -10.14
N GLU A 7 9.14 -4.16 -10.02
CA GLU A 7 9.88 -4.86 -11.07
C GLU A 7 10.82 -5.94 -10.49
N ALA A 8 10.93 -7.05 -11.21
CA ALA A 8 11.85 -8.12 -10.92
C ALA A 8 12.62 -8.52 -12.18
N VAL A 9 13.88 -8.88 -12.03
CA VAL A 9 14.75 -9.33 -13.13
C VAL A 9 15.24 -10.73 -12.83
N LEU A 10 14.88 -11.68 -13.67
CA LEU A 10 15.35 -13.06 -13.57
C LEU A 10 16.67 -13.22 -14.31
N LEU A 11 17.62 -13.88 -13.67
CA LEU A 11 18.95 -14.16 -14.20
C LEU A 11 18.96 -15.57 -14.80
N CYS A 12 19.18 -15.66 -16.11
CA CYS A 12 19.14 -16.92 -16.86
C CYS A 12 20.50 -17.21 -17.51
N ARG A 13 20.96 -18.47 -17.44
CA ARG A 13 22.19 -18.91 -18.14
C ARG A 13 22.06 -18.92 -19.66
N ARG A 14 20.83 -18.99 -20.16
CA ARG A 14 20.48 -19.03 -21.59
C ARG A 14 19.32 -18.08 -21.83
N THR A 15 19.13 -17.65 -23.07
CA THR A 15 17.98 -16.84 -23.46
C THR A 15 16.68 -17.58 -23.09
N PRO A 16 15.84 -17.02 -22.22
CA PRO A 16 14.59 -17.67 -21.85
C PRO A 16 13.64 -17.67 -23.05
N ALA A 17 12.90 -18.75 -23.22
CA ALA A 17 11.87 -18.90 -24.25
C ALA A 17 10.55 -19.35 -23.60
N PRO A 18 9.95 -18.52 -22.71
CA PRO A 18 8.69 -18.87 -22.09
C PRO A 18 7.61 -18.98 -23.16
N GLU A 19 6.91 -20.11 -23.20
CA GLU A 19 5.63 -20.19 -23.91
C GLU A 19 4.64 -19.25 -23.21
N PHE A 20 4.46 -18.06 -23.79
CA PHE A 20 3.71 -16.97 -23.21
C PHE A 20 2.25 -17.31 -22.85
N SER A 21 1.61 -18.19 -23.64
CA SER A 21 0.29 -18.74 -23.33
C SER A 21 0.32 -19.61 -22.07
N VAL A 22 1.30 -20.51 -21.95
CA VAL A 22 1.49 -21.38 -20.77
C VAL A 22 1.84 -20.54 -19.54
N PHE A 23 2.65 -19.50 -19.70
CA PHE A 23 2.93 -18.54 -18.62
C PHE A 23 1.64 -17.87 -18.15
N GLN A 24 0.84 -17.33 -19.06
CA GLN A 24 -0.43 -16.67 -18.71
C GLN A 24 -1.40 -17.63 -18.01
N GLU A 25 -1.57 -18.85 -18.52
CA GLU A 25 -2.44 -19.87 -17.92
C GLU A 25 -2.00 -20.19 -16.48
N ARG A 26 -0.71 -20.50 -16.28
CA ARG A 26 -0.15 -20.80 -14.96
C ARG A 26 -0.22 -19.60 -14.01
N LEU A 27 0.00 -18.39 -14.53
CA LEU A 27 -0.13 -17.17 -13.75
C LEU A 27 -1.57 -16.96 -13.29
N ASN A 28 -2.55 -17.05 -14.18
CA ASN A 28 -3.96 -16.90 -13.82
C ASN A 28 -4.41 -17.97 -12.82
N ALA A 29 -3.97 -19.22 -13.00
CA ALA A 29 -4.21 -20.28 -12.02
C ALA A 29 -3.59 -19.95 -10.66
N ALA A 30 -2.36 -19.42 -10.64
CA ALA A 30 -1.68 -19.01 -9.42
C ALA A 30 -2.30 -17.77 -8.77
N LEU A 31 -3.09 -16.96 -9.50
CA LEU A 31 -3.72 -15.72 -9.01
C LEU A 31 -5.22 -15.87 -8.70
N ALA A 32 -5.80 -17.05 -8.93
CA ALA A 32 -7.24 -17.28 -8.84
C ALA A 32 -7.85 -16.87 -7.48
N ASP A 33 -7.16 -17.14 -6.37
CA ASP A 33 -7.59 -16.75 -5.01
C ASP A 33 -7.52 -15.24 -4.74
N LEU A 34 -6.73 -14.49 -5.50
CA LEU A 34 -6.69 -13.02 -5.43
C LEU A 34 -7.77 -12.36 -6.31
N GLY A 35 -8.52 -13.14 -7.10
CA GLY A 35 -9.51 -12.61 -8.04
C GLY A 35 -8.88 -11.77 -9.16
N VAL A 36 -7.61 -12.03 -9.50
CA VAL A 36 -6.88 -11.34 -10.56
C VAL A 36 -6.74 -12.27 -11.75
N GLU A 37 -7.22 -11.83 -12.91
CA GLU A 37 -7.10 -12.55 -14.16
C GLU A 37 -6.51 -11.63 -15.23
N PHE A 38 -5.40 -12.06 -15.82
CA PHE A 38 -4.73 -11.39 -16.91
C PHE A 38 -5.16 -11.95 -18.27
N SER A 39 -5.37 -11.04 -19.22
CA SER A 39 -5.55 -11.37 -20.64
C SER A 39 -4.43 -10.76 -21.48
N ALA A 40 -4.13 -11.38 -22.62
CA ALA A 40 -3.20 -10.82 -23.60
C ALA A 40 -3.98 -9.88 -24.55
N PRO A 41 -3.75 -8.55 -24.51
CA PRO A 41 -4.50 -7.59 -25.30
C PRO A 41 -4.05 -7.53 -26.78
N SER A 42 -2.90 -8.10 -27.14
CA SER A 42 -2.38 -8.17 -28.51
C SER A 42 -1.46 -9.39 -28.72
N ALA A 43 -1.13 -9.69 -29.98
CA ALA A 43 -0.16 -10.74 -30.32
C ALA A 43 1.18 -10.49 -29.61
N ALA A 44 1.72 -11.51 -28.95
CA ALA A 44 3.01 -11.44 -28.28
C ALA A 44 4.12 -11.18 -29.32
N GLY A 45 5.03 -10.26 -29.02
CA GLY A 45 6.28 -10.14 -29.75
C GLY A 45 7.20 -11.31 -29.39
N HIS A 46 8.18 -11.60 -30.24
CA HIS A 46 9.13 -12.70 -29.99
C HIS A 46 9.87 -12.56 -28.64
N ASN A 47 10.16 -11.33 -28.20
CA ASN A 47 10.93 -11.06 -26.99
C ASN A 47 10.16 -10.28 -25.91
N ALA A 48 8.88 -9.99 -26.13
CA ALA A 48 8.11 -9.19 -25.18
C ALA A 48 6.62 -9.52 -25.23
N GLN A 49 5.98 -9.53 -24.06
CA GLN A 49 4.54 -9.68 -23.92
C GLN A 49 4.03 -8.72 -22.86
N VAL A 50 2.84 -8.18 -23.10
CA VAL A 50 2.09 -7.45 -22.09
C VAL A 50 0.85 -8.26 -21.77
N LEU A 51 0.64 -8.51 -20.48
CA LEU A 51 -0.58 -9.08 -19.94
C LEU A 51 -1.32 -7.97 -19.20
N ALA A 52 -2.64 -7.87 -19.37
CA ALA A 52 -3.42 -6.79 -18.79
C ALA A 52 -4.66 -7.27 -18.05
N THR A 53 -5.01 -6.54 -17.00
CA THR A 53 -6.34 -6.53 -16.37
C THR A 53 -6.95 -5.14 -16.54
N PRO A 54 -8.18 -4.88 -16.06
CA PRO A 54 -8.71 -3.52 -16.01
C PRO A 54 -7.85 -2.56 -15.16
N ALA A 55 -7.14 -3.06 -14.15
CA ALA A 55 -6.41 -2.23 -13.19
C ALA A 55 -4.88 -2.31 -13.30
N MET A 56 -4.34 -3.39 -13.88
CA MET A 56 -2.90 -3.71 -13.85
C MET A 56 -2.39 -4.08 -15.25
N ALA A 57 -1.11 -3.83 -15.50
CA ALA A 57 -0.40 -4.41 -16.64
C ALA A 57 0.90 -5.06 -16.15
N LEU A 58 1.12 -6.30 -16.56
CA LEU A 58 2.35 -7.05 -16.34
C LEU A 58 3.10 -7.13 -17.67
N HIS A 59 4.27 -6.50 -17.71
CA HIS A 59 5.17 -6.49 -18.85
C HIS A 59 6.24 -7.55 -18.65
N LEU A 60 6.42 -8.39 -19.66
CA LEU A 60 7.48 -9.38 -19.75
C LEU A 60 8.42 -8.96 -20.88
N SER A 61 9.72 -8.87 -20.60
CA SER A 61 10.74 -8.48 -21.59
C SER A 61 11.95 -9.39 -21.48
N ILE A 62 12.35 -9.99 -22.60
CA ILE A 62 13.49 -10.88 -22.71
C ILE A 62 14.66 -10.10 -23.31
N THR A 63 15.78 -10.09 -22.59
CA THR A 63 17.03 -9.50 -23.08
C THR A 63 18.09 -10.58 -23.20
N ALA A 64 18.60 -10.82 -24.40
CA ALA A 64 19.64 -11.82 -24.69
C ALA A 64 21.07 -11.33 -24.36
N VAL A 65 21.18 -10.43 -23.39
CA VAL A 65 22.43 -9.82 -22.92
C VAL A 65 22.41 -9.88 -21.39
N PRO A 66 23.54 -10.18 -20.74
CA PRO A 66 23.61 -10.13 -19.28
C PRO A 66 23.35 -8.72 -18.77
N LEU A 67 22.74 -8.63 -17.59
CA LEU A 67 22.59 -7.37 -16.87
C LEU A 67 23.99 -6.84 -16.51
N PRO A 68 24.27 -5.54 -16.68
CA PRO A 68 25.55 -4.99 -16.25
C PRO A 68 25.77 -5.22 -14.75
N GLY A 69 27.03 -5.32 -14.34
CA GLY A 69 27.38 -5.61 -12.94
C GLY A 69 27.00 -4.51 -11.95
N ARG A 70 26.92 -3.24 -12.39
CA ARG A 70 26.63 -2.10 -11.50
C ARG A 70 25.28 -2.24 -10.77
N PRO A 71 24.15 -2.55 -11.43
CA PRO A 71 22.89 -2.90 -10.76
C PRO A 71 22.93 -4.11 -9.81
N LEU A 72 23.94 -4.98 -9.93
CA LEU A 72 24.03 -6.22 -9.14
C LEU A 72 25.00 -6.12 -7.95
N ALA A 73 25.83 -5.08 -7.89
CA ALA A 73 26.85 -4.95 -6.85
C ALA A 73 26.25 -4.90 -5.44
N GLU A 74 25.38 -3.93 -5.17
CA GLU A 74 24.73 -3.76 -3.86
C GLU A 74 23.84 -4.96 -3.48
N PRO A 75 22.95 -5.49 -4.37
CA PRO A 75 22.20 -6.71 -4.07
C PRO A 75 23.08 -7.94 -3.77
N LEU A 76 24.24 -8.04 -4.44
CA LEU A 76 25.16 -9.15 -4.22
C LEU A 76 25.87 -9.01 -2.87
N GLU A 77 26.32 -7.82 -2.49
CA GLU A 77 26.92 -7.57 -1.17
C GLU A 77 25.99 -7.99 -0.03
N VAL A 78 24.71 -7.61 -0.10
CA VAL A 78 23.69 -8.02 0.86
C VAL A 78 23.46 -9.54 0.84
N ALA A 79 23.57 -10.17 -0.33
CA ALA A 79 23.43 -11.61 -0.47
C ALA A 79 24.59 -12.41 0.14
N LEU A 80 25.78 -11.83 0.26
CA LEU A 80 26.98 -12.53 0.77
C LEU A 80 26.87 -12.91 2.25
N GLU A 81 25.99 -12.25 3.01
CA GLU A 81 25.74 -12.56 4.43
C GLU A 81 24.83 -13.79 4.63
N ARG A 82 24.29 -14.37 3.54
CA ARG A 82 23.30 -15.45 3.59
C ARG A 82 23.91 -16.81 3.28
N PRO A 83 23.30 -17.91 3.79
CA PRO A 83 23.73 -19.27 3.43
C PRO A 83 23.71 -19.56 1.91
N THR A 84 22.91 -18.82 1.15
CA THR A 84 22.76 -18.96 -0.30
C THR A 84 23.75 -18.12 -1.12
N ALA A 85 24.68 -17.41 -0.46
CA ALA A 85 25.66 -16.51 -1.08
C ALA A 85 26.38 -17.11 -2.30
N ALA A 86 26.95 -18.30 -2.17
CA ALA A 86 27.71 -18.94 -3.24
C ALA A 86 26.87 -19.23 -4.49
N ALA A 87 25.62 -19.69 -4.30
CA ALA A 87 24.69 -19.95 -5.40
C ALA A 87 24.27 -18.65 -6.10
N LEU A 88 24.01 -17.60 -5.34
CA LEU A 88 23.65 -16.28 -5.87
C LEU A 88 24.82 -15.64 -6.63
N GLN A 89 26.04 -15.74 -6.10
CA GLN A 89 27.24 -15.28 -6.79
C GLN A 89 27.48 -16.05 -8.10
N ALA A 90 27.29 -17.37 -8.10
CA ALA A 90 27.38 -18.18 -9.31
C ALA A 90 26.32 -17.77 -10.37
N ALA A 91 25.08 -17.52 -9.95
CA ALA A 91 24.03 -17.03 -10.85
C ALA A 91 24.37 -15.65 -11.45
N VAL A 92 24.83 -14.70 -10.62
CA VAL A 92 25.24 -13.36 -11.06
C VAL A 92 26.40 -13.41 -12.05
N THR A 93 27.39 -14.27 -11.82
CA THR A 93 28.57 -14.36 -12.68
C THR A 93 28.33 -15.14 -13.98
N SER A 94 27.41 -16.11 -13.98
CA SER A 94 27.22 -17.02 -15.11
C SER A 94 26.02 -16.71 -16.01
N HIS A 95 25.11 -15.83 -15.60
CA HIS A 95 23.96 -15.46 -16.42
C HIS A 95 24.38 -14.81 -17.75
N ARG A 96 23.58 -15.05 -18.79
CA ARG A 96 23.82 -14.57 -20.16
C ARG A 96 22.62 -13.83 -20.75
N ALA A 97 21.46 -13.98 -20.13
CA ALA A 97 20.24 -13.33 -20.54
C ALA A 97 19.39 -13.01 -19.31
N THR A 98 18.42 -12.13 -19.48
CA THR A 98 17.47 -11.76 -18.44
C THR A 98 16.03 -11.83 -18.94
N LEU A 99 15.12 -12.10 -18.00
CA LEU A 99 13.69 -11.88 -18.16
C LEU A 99 13.26 -10.84 -17.12
N THR A 100 12.83 -9.68 -17.58
CA THR A 100 12.28 -8.63 -16.74
C THR A 100 10.77 -8.77 -16.65
N LEU A 101 10.24 -8.79 -15.43
CA LEU A 101 8.82 -8.73 -15.13
C LEU A 101 8.53 -7.39 -14.45
N SER A 102 7.71 -6.55 -15.07
CA SER A 102 7.39 -5.21 -14.56
C SER A 102 5.88 -5.05 -14.42
N LEU A 103 5.43 -4.75 -13.20
CA LEU A 103 4.02 -4.62 -12.85
C LEU A 103 3.67 -3.16 -12.59
N GLU A 104 2.75 -2.64 -13.38
CA GLU A 104 2.27 -1.27 -13.29
C GLU A 104 0.76 -1.18 -13.05
N THR A 105 0.33 -0.07 -12.47
CA THR A 105 -1.08 0.30 -12.40
C THR A 105 -1.46 0.97 -13.71
N ARG A 106 -2.54 0.53 -14.35
CA ARG A 106 -2.96 1.08 -15.64
C ARG A 106 -3.40 2.54 -15.49
N PRO A 107 -3.17 3.37 -16.53
CA PRO A 107 -3.71 4.73 -16.56
C PRO A 107 -5.23 4.74 -16.35
N GLY A 108 -5.72 5.62 -15.47
CA GLY A 108 -7.14 5.74 -15.13
C GLY A 108 -7.65 4.74 -14.10
N ALA A 109 -6.85 3.74 -13.69
CA ALA A 109 -7.20 2.84 -12.60
C ALA A 109 -6.84 3.43 -11.23
N ARG A 110 -7.57 3.01 -10.19
CA ARG A 110 -7.21 3.32 -8.80
C ARG A 110 -5.83 2.76 -8.49
N GLN A 111 -5.01 3.53 -7.76
CA GLN A 111 -3.70 3.07 -7.30
C GLN A 111 -3.85 1.78 -6.48
N LEU A 112 -3.08 0.76 -6.88
CA LEU A 112 -3.08 -0.54 -6.23
C LEU A 112 -2.31 -0.49 -4.93
N ALA A 113 -2.80 -1.22 -3.94
CA ALA A 113 -2.11 -1.42 -2.68
C ALA A 113 -0.74 -2.11 -2.92
N PRO A 114 0.34 -1.67 -2.24
CA PRO A 114 1.67 -2.27 -2.38
C PRO A 114 1.68 -3.77 -2.13
N GLU A 115 0.89 -4.26 -1.17
CA GLU A 115 0.78 -5.67 -0.81
C GLU A 115 0.29 -6.51 -1.99
N LEU A 116 -0.75 -6.03 -2.69
CA LEU A 116 -1.29 -6.71 -3.85
C LEU A 116 -0.28 -6.74 -5.00
N LYS A 117 0.45 -5.63 -5.24
CA LYS A 117 1.50 -5.61 -6.26
C LYS A 117 2.59 -6.65 -5.98
N THR A 118 3.05 -6.72 -4.73
CA THR A 118 4.08 -7.67 -4.30
C THR A 118 3.59 -9.12 -4.39
N MET A 119 2.34 -9.42 -4.01
CA MET A 119 1.78 -10.78 -4.17
C MET A 119 1.66 -11.18 -5.63
N VAL A 120 1.11 -10.30 -6.48
CA VAL A 120 0.94 -10.59 -7.91
C VAL A 120 2.29 -10.80 -8.60
N LEU A 121 3.24 -9.87 -8.38
CA LEU A 121 4.56 -9.97 -9.00
C LEU A 121 5.38 -11.13 -8.42
N GLY A 122 5.27 -11.42 -7.11
CA GLY A 122 5.93 -12.57 -6.49
C GLY A 122 5.49 -13.90 -7.10
N ARG A 123 4.18 -14.08 -7.34
CA ARG A 123 3.64 -15.26 -8.03
C ARG A 123 4.04 -15.31 -9.50
N ALA A 124 4.07 -14.16 -10.19
CA ALA A 124 4.57 -14.09 -11.56
C ALA A 124 6.04 -14.50 -11.66
N VAL A 125 6.89 -14.06 -10.72
CA VAL A 125 8.29 -14.46 -10.61
C VAL A 125 8.41 -15.96 -10.33
N GLN A 126 7.59 -16.53 -9.44
CA GLN A 126 7.59 -17.97 -9.16
C GLN A 126 7.25 -18.79 -10.41
N VAL A 127 6.22 -18.41 -11.15
CA VAL A 127 5.83 -19.07 -12.41
C VAL A 127 6.94 -18.93 -13.46
N ALA A 128 7.51 -17.73 -13.62
CA ALA A 128 8.57 -17.48 -14.59
C ALA A 128 9.86 -18.23 -14.25
N CYS A 129 10.26 -18.30 -12.98
CA CYS A 129 11.39 -19.10 -12.52
C CYS A 129 11.21 -20.59 -12.88
N ALA A 130 10.01 -21.13 -12.66
CA ALA A 130 9.69 -22.52 -12.97
C ALA A 130 9.71 -22.81 -14.48
N LEU A 131 9.23 -21.89 -15.32
CA LEU A 131 9.18 -22.07 -16.77
C LEU A 131 10.51 -21.82 -17.47
N CYS A 132 11.28 -20.83 -17.01
CA CYS A 132 12.50 -20.39 -17.67
C CYS A 132 13.78 -21.01 -17.09
N ALA A 133 13.67 -21.82 -16.04
CA ALA A 133 14.81 -22.33 -15.27
C ALA A 133 15.79 -21.19 -14.86
N ALA A 134 15.23 -20.07 -14.39
CA ALA A 134 16.03 -18.96 -13.89
C ALA A 134 16.83 -19.41 -12.65
N GLU A 135 18.05 -18.91 -12.49
CA GLU A 135 18.90 -19.30 -11.36
C GLU A 135 18.69 -18.41 -10.13
N ALA A 136 18.44 -17.13 -10.39
CA ALA A 136 18.17 -16.14 -9.37
C ALA A 136 17.20 -15.07 -9.88
N ALA A 137 16.58 -14.36 -8.95
CA ALA A 137 15.73 -13.21 -9.20
C ALA A 137 16.25 -12.01 -8.42
N LEU A 138 16.51 -10.90 -9.11
CA LEU A 138 16.71 -9.58 -8.51
C LEU A 138 15.34 -8.93 -8.32
N TRP A 139 15.01 -8.61 -7.08
CA TRP A 139 13.83 -7.83 -6.72
C TRP A 139 14.20 -6.36 -6.61
N LEU A 140 13.85 -5.56 -7.63
CA LEU A 140 14.30 -4.16 -7.70
C LEU A 140 13.75 -3.26 -6.58
N PRO A 141 12.50 -3.41 -6.10
CA PRO A 141 11.97 -2.55 -5.04
C PRO A 141 12.82 -2.53 -3.76
N THR A 142 13.46 -3.65 -3.42
CA THR A 142 14.30 -3.78 -2.22
C THR A 142 15.77 -4.05 -2.55
N GLN A 143 16.14 -4.11 -3.83
CA GLN A 143 17.49 -4.44 -4.29
C GLN A 143 18.02 -5.74 -3.66
N MET A 144 17.18 -6.78 -3.60
CA MET A 144 17.55 -8.08 -3.02
C MET A 144 17.60 -9.18 -4.08
N LEU A 145 18.57 -10.08 -3.94
CA LEU A 145 18.67 -11.29 -4.77
C LEU A 145 18.06 -12.49 -4.06
N PHE A 146 17.35 -13.34 -4.81
CA PHE A 146 16.78 -14.58 -4.31
C PHE A 146 17.13 -15.72 -5.26
N THR A 147 17.47 -16.87 -4.71
CA THR A 147 17.62 -18.10 -5.48
C THR A 147 16.25 -18.58 -5.96
N ALA A 148 16.21 -19.36 -7.04
CA ALA A 148 14.98 -19.99 -7.48
C ALA A 148 14.32 -20.85 -6.39
N ALA A 149 15.13 -21.49 -5.53
CA ALA A 149 14.63 -22.30 -4.41
C ALA A 149 13.94 -21.43 -3.34
N GLU A 150 14.50 -20.26 -3.00
CA GLU A 150 13.87 -19.33 -2.06
C GLU A 150 12.55 -18.79 -2.60
N ILE A 151 12.49 -18.45 -3.89
CA ILE A 151 11.25 -18.03 -4.57
C ILE A 151 10.22 -19.16 -4.56
N ALA A 152 10.64 -20.40 -4.88
CA ALA A 152 9.74 -21.54 -4.91
C ALA A 152 9.19 -21.91 -3.52
N ALA A 153 9.95 -21.62 -2.45
CA ALA A 153 9.57 -21.86 -1.07
C ALA A 153 8.53 -20.85 -0.53
N PHE A 154 8.22 -19.78 -1.26
CA PHE A 154 7.14 -18.88 -0.85
C PHE A 154 5.79 -19.60 -0.94
N ASP A 155 5.06 -19.60 0.17
CA ASP A 155 3.68 -20.08 0.19
C ASP A 155 2.83 -19.13 -0.67
N PRO A 156 2.25 -19.59 -1.78
CA PRO A 156 1.48 -18.73 -2.67
C PRO A 156 0.30 -18.09 -1.96
N ARG A 157 -0.25 -18.71 -0.91
CA ARG A 157 -1.42 -18.20 -0.16
C ARG A 157 -1.07 -17.07 0.81
N ARG A 158 0.21 -16.87 1.12
CA ARG A 158 0.67 -15.90 2.12
C ARG A 158 1.38 -14.74 1.44
N PHE A 159 1.45 -13.62 2.15
CA PHE A 159 2.23 -12.48 1.70
C PHE A 159 3.73 -12.84 1.74
N PRO A 160 4.49 -12.69 0.63
CA PRO A 160 5.91 -13.03 0.59
C PRO A 160 6.73 -11.94 1.28
N VAL A 161 6.70 -11.93 2.62
CA VAL A 161 7.23 -10.83 3.45
C VAL A 161 8.71 -10.50 3.21
N ARG A 162 9.51 -11.50 2.80
CA ARG A 162 10.92 -11.31 2.42
C ARG A 162 11.12 -10.38 1.23
N LEU A 163 10.10 -10.19 0.39
CA LEU A 163 10.14 -9.24 -0.74
C LEU A 163 9.80 -7.81 -0.32
N ALA A 164 9.30 -7.61 0.90
CA ALA A 164 8.75 -6.34 1.35
C ALA A 164 9.80 -5.38 1.91
N PHE A 165 10.96 -5.88 2.34
CA PHE A 165 12.02 -5.04 2.89
C PHE A 165 13.40 -5.59 2.56
N ARG A 166 14.40 -4.73 2.72
CA ARG A 166 15.82 -5.10 2.75
C ARG A 166 16.32 -5.01 4.20
N PRO A 167 16.91 -6.09 4.75
CA PRO A 167 17.57 -6.02 6.04
C PRO A 167 18.89 -5.24 5.89
N GLU A 168 19.11 -4.26 6.74
CA GLU A 168 20.35 -3.49 6.82
C GLU A 168 20.86 -3.52 8.26
N PRO A 169 22.10 -3.97 8.51
CA PRO A 169 22.68 -3.91 9.84
C PRO A 169 22.84 -2.45 10.29
N ILE A 170 22.61 -2.20 11.58
CA ILE A 170 22.89 -0.92 12.23
C ILE A 170 24.09 -1.13 13.14
N GLU A 171 25.16 -0.38 12.93
CA GLU A 171 26.37 -0.48 13.75
C GLU A 171 26.05 -0.22 15.24
N PRO A 172 26.65 -0.99 16.16
CA PRO A 172 26.50 -0.74 17.58
C PRO A 172 27.26 0.53 18.00
N ASP A 173 26.73 1.25 19.00
CA ASP A 173 27.39 2.43 19.58
C ASP A 173 28.71 2.12 20.30
N SER A 174 29.03 0.84 20.52
CA SER A 174 30.23 0.38 21.24
C SER A 174 30.88 -0.81 20.57
N ILE A 175 32.21 -0.89 20.70
CA ILE A 175 33.04 -1.98 20.14
C ILE A 175 32.67 -3.29 20.84
N GLY A 176 32.06 -4.23 20.10
CA GLY A 176 31.68 -5.57 20.59
C GLY A 176 30.19 -5.79 20.86
N GLY A 177 29.34 -4.79 20.61
CA GLY A 177 27.88 -4.96 20.68
C GLY A 177 27.32 -5.78 19.51
N LEU A 178 26.16 -6.42 19.72
CA LEU A 178 25.40 -6.99 18.61
C LEU A 178 24.92 -5.86 17.70
N ALA A 179 25.09 -6.00 16.38
CA ALA A 179 24.52 -5.07 15.42
C ALA A 179 22.99 -5.02 15.57
N GLY A 180 22.42 -3.83 15.38
CA GLY A 180 20.98 -3.65 15.21
C GLY A 180 20.56 -4.04 13.81
N LEU A 181 19.27 -3.90 13.53
CA LEU A 181 18.69 -4.21 12.24
C LEU A 181 17.68 -3.14 11.84
N ARG A 182 17.75 -2.70 10.58
CA ARG A 182 16.76 -1.84 9.92
C ARG A 182 16.12 -2.60 8.77
N ALA A 183 14.80 -2.59 8.69
CA ALA A 183 14.07 -3.08 7.52
C ALA A 183 13.82 -1.92 6.55
N ARG A 184 14.77 -1.62 5.68
CA ARG A 184 14.59 -0.59 4.65
C ARG A 184 13.46 -0.99 3.70
N HIS A 185 12.64 -0.02 3.27
CA HIS A 185 11.44 -0.19 2.44
C HIS A 185 10.19 -0.74 3.16
N SER A 186 10.29 -1.09 4.45
CA SER A 186 9.11 -1.43 5.26
C SER A 186 8.11 -0.28 5.39
N GLU A 187 8.56 0.96 5.20
CA GLU A 187 7.71 2.15 5.20
C GLU A 187 6.63 2.14 4.10
N LEU A 188 6.83 1.37 3.02
CA LEU A 188 5.83 1.20 1.97
C LEU A 188 4.57 0.46 2.47
N PHE A 189 4.70 -0.31 3.53
CA PHE A 189 3.65 -1.20 4.06
C PHE A 189 3.09 -0.70 5.39
N CYS A 190 3.95 -0.17 6.26
CA CYS A 190 3.56 0.26 7.61
C CYS A 190 3.78 1.77 7.88
N GLY A 191 4.13 2.56 6.86
CA GLY A 191 4.30 4.01 6.94
C GLY A 191 5.61 4.47 7.57
N HIS A 192 6.34 3.60 8.26
CA HIS A 192 7.63 3.89 8.89
C HIS A 192 8.63 2.76 8.65
N GLN A 193 9.92 3.08 8.79
CA GLN A 193 10.94 2.03 8.82
C GLN A 193 10.88 1.27 10.14
N LEU A 194 10.97 -0.05 10.09
CA LEU A 194 11.11 -0.88 11.28
C LEU A 194 12.58 -0.99 11.67
N VAL A 195 12.86 -0.82 12.96
CA VAL A 195 14.20 -0.86 13.52
C VAL A 195 14.21 -1.72 14.77
N ILE A 196 15.10 -2.70 14.84
CA ILE A 196 15.49 -3.36 16.09
C ILE A 196 16.82 -2.73 16.51
N PRO A 197 16.89 -2.02 17.66
CA PRO A 197 18.12 -1.34 18.07
C PRO A 197 19.30 -2.30 18.28
N PRO A 198 20.55 -1.82 18.17
CA PRO A 198 21.74 -2.61 18.50
C PRO A 198 21.71 -3.16 19.93
N GLY A 199 22.39 -4.30 20.14
CA GLY A 199 22.51 -4.96 21.44
C GLY A 199 21.23 -5.67 21.92
N ARG A 200 20.15 -5.69 21.13
CA ARG A 200 18.85 -6.24 21.57
C ARG A 200 18.58 -7.67 21.14
N MET A 201 19.06 -8.07 19.96
CA MET A 201 18.73 -9.37 19.37
C MET A 201 19.80 -9.79 18.37
N GLU A 202 20.08 -11.09 18.24
CA GLU A 202 20.93 -11.62 17.17
C GLU A 202 20.31 -11.38 15.79
N TYR A 203 21.13 -11.11 14.78
CA TYR A 203 20.68 -10.73 13.43
C TYR A 203 19.64 -11.69 12.83
N GLY A 204 19.89 -13.00 12.87
CA GLY A 204 18.96 -13.99 12.33
C GLY A 204 17.61 -14.04 13.05
N ALA A 205 17.59 -13.81 14.37
CA ALA A 205 16.37 -13.69 15.15
C ALA A 205 15.65 -12.35 14.87
N ALA A 206 16.41 -11.26 14.72
CA ALA A 206 15.89 -9.94 14.38
C ALA A 206 15.18 -9.94 13.01
N VAL A 207 15.79 -10.55 11.99
CA VAL A 207 15.18 -10.71 10.66
C VAL A 207 13.86 -11.46 10.77
N ARG A 208 13.84 -12.62 11.45
CA ARG A 208 12.60 -13.40 11.64
C ARG A 208 11.52 -12.63 12.39
N ALA A 209 11.90 -11.88 13.43
CA ALA A 209 10.97 -11.09 14.22
C ALA A 209 10.34 -9.95 13.37
N MET A 210 11.13 -9.30 12.52
CA MET A 210 10.64 -8.31 11.54
C MET A 210 9.72 -8.93 10.48
N GLU A 211 10.09 -10.09 9.94
CA GLU A 211 9.24 -10.86 9.01
C GLU A 211 7.87 -11.14 9.64
N VAL A 212 7.84 -11.65 10.87
CA VAL A 212 6.57 -11.92 11.58
C VAL A 212 5.79 -10.64 11.84
N ALA A 213 6.43 -9.58 12.33
CA ALA A 213 5.75 -8.32 12.62
C ALA A 213 5.11 -7.72 11.36
N LEU A 214 5.84 -7.70 10.25
CA LEU A 214 5.35 -7.16 8.99
C LEU A 214 4.26 -8.05 8.38
N GLU A 215 4.40 -9.38 8.44
CA GLU A 215 3.35 -10.31 8.00
C GLU A 215 2.04 -10.07 8.78
N ARG A 216 2.11 -9.93 10.10
CA ARG A 216 0.93 -9.65 10.93
C ARG A 216 0.29 -8.30 10.59
N HIS A 217 1.09 -7.31 10.24
CA HIS A 217 0.61 -6.00 9.82
C HIS A 217 -0.20 -6.07 8.53
N VAL A 218 0.40 -6.61 7.47
CA VAL A 218 -0.22 -6.66 6.14
C VAL A 218 -1.44 -7.59 6.11
N THR A 219 -1.43 -8.67 6.90
CA THR A 219 -2.57 -9.58 7.06
C THR A 219 -3.64 -9.07 8.03
N ARG A 220 -3.42 -7.91 8.66
CA ARG A 220 -4.30 -7.29 9.67
C ARG A 220 -4.51 -8.16 10.93
N ALA A 221 -3.65 -9.15 11.15
CA ALA A 221 -3.62 -9.94 12.38
C ALA A 221 -3.05 -9.16 13.58
N GLY A 222 -2.37 -8.05 13.33
CA GLY A 222 -1.94 -7.09 14.35
C GLY A 222 -1.35 -5.84 13.69
N ALA A 223 -1.74 -4.66 14.14
CA ALA A 223 -1.18 -3.41 13.64
C ALA A 223 0.22 -3.15 14.23
N ILE A 224 1.09 -2.52 13.45
CA ILE A 224 2.34 -1.94 13.96
C ILE A 224 2.00 -0.49 14.22
N ALA A 225 1.99 -0.11 15.49
CA ALA A 225 1.71 1.25 15.94
C ALA A 225 2.35 1.47 17.30
N GLU A 226 2.62 2.72 17.64
CA GLU A 226 3.18 3.09 18.94
C GLU A 226 2.34 2.52 20.10
N GLY A 227 3.03 1.97 21.11
CA GLY A 227 2.40 1.40 22.30
C GLY A 227 1.84 -0.01 22.11
N VAL A 228 1.88 -0.56 20.89
CA VAL A 228 1.47 -1.95 20.61
C VAL A 228 2.60 -2.92 20.95
N ALA A 229 2.23 -4.09 21.47
CA ALA A 229 3.12 -5.23 21.59
C ALA A 229 2.75 -6.30 20.55
N ILE A 230 3.73 -6.82 19.83
CA ILE A 230 3.55 -7.76 18.73
C ILE A 230 4.17 -9.10 19.11
N PRO A 231 3.38 -10.17 19.31
CA PRO A 231 3.95 -11.48 19.58
C PRO A 231 4.70 -12.00 18.36
N VAL A 232 5.99 -12.36 18.54
CA VAL A 232 6.85 -12.89 17.47
C VAL A 232 7.34 -14.32 17.73
N SER A 233 7.27 -14.78 18.98
CA SER A 233 7.52 -16.16 19.38
C SER A 233 6.66 -16.51 20.61
N PRO A 234 6.64 -17.77 21.07
CA PRO A 234 5.94 -18.16 22.31
C PRO A 234 6.41 -17.39 23.56
N ASP A 235 7.65 -16.92 23.56
CA ASP A 235 8.30 -16.33 24.74
C ASP A 235 8.62 -14.83 24.56
N THR A 236 8.48 -14.29 23.36
CA THR A 236 8.93 -12.93 23.02
C THR A 236 7.84 -12.15 22.28
N GLN A 237 7.66 -10.90 22.70
CA GLN A 237 6.92 -9.88 21.97
C GLN A 237 7.81 -8.68 21.65
N LEU A 238 7.50 -7.99 20.56
CA LEU A 238 8.14 -6.73 20.19
C LEU A 238 7.26 -5.58 20.64
N ALA A 239 7.79 -4.79 21.54
CA ALA A 239 7.25 -3.52 21.92
C ALA A 239 7.55 -2.46 20.87
N VAL A 240 6.51 -1.76 20.41
CA VAL A 240 6.64 -0.73 19.39
C VAL A 240 6.68 0.64 20.04
N SER A 241 7.77 1.38 19.83
CA SER A 241 7.88 2.81 20.14
C SER A 241 8.15 3.61 18.87
N LEU A 242 7.62 4.83 18.80
CA LEU A 242 7.88 5.74 17.68
C LEU A 242 9.09 6.60 18.02
N CYS A 243 10.19 6.44 17.27
CA CYS A 243 11.32 7.35 17.36
C CYS A 243 11.14 8.47 16.34
N GLN A 244 10.99 9.69 16.86
CA GLN A 244 10.86 10.92 16.06
C GLN A 244 12.21 11.61 15.82
N ASP A 245 13.33 10.98 16.18
CA ASP A 245 14.65 11.55 15.88
C ASP A 245 14.90 11.53 14.37
N THR A 246 14.58 12.67 13.75
CA THR A 246 14.71 12.89 12.30
C THR A 246 16.16 12.94 11.84
N THR A 247 17.11 13.05 12.76
CA THR A 247 18.56 13.07 12.47
C THR A 247 19.04 11.70 12.00
N HIS A 248 18.47 10.63 12.55
CA HIS A 248 18.88 9.25 12.25
C HIS A 248 17.80 8.47 11.50
N CYS A 249 16.55 8.94 11.55
CA CYS A 249 15.41 8.39 10.84
C CYS A 249 14.55 9.52 10.24
N PRO A 250 14.92 10.08 9.07
CA PRO A 250 14.27 11.27 8.50
C PRO A 250 12.77 11.09 8.18
N THR A 251 12.28 9.85 8.08
CA THR A 251 10.86 9.51 7.90
C THR A 251 10.16 9.10 9.20
N GLY A 252 10.86 9.16 10.34
CA GLY A 252 10.50 8.46 11.58
C GLY A 252 10.68 6.94 11.45
N CYS A 253 10.87 6.27 12.58
CA CYS A 253 10.96 4.80 12.63
C CYS A 253 10.16 4.22 13.80
N PHE A 254 9.65 3.01 13.59
CA PHE A 254 9.16 2.17 14.67
C PHE A 254 10.33 1.37 15.24
N CYS A 255 10.74 1.73 16.45
CA CYS A 255 11.68 0.96 17.24
C CYS A 255 10.93 -0.23 17.85
N LEU A 256 11.46 -1.42 17.58
CA LEU A 256 10.93 -2.71 17.98
C LEU A 256 11.84 -3.26 19.09
N GLU A 257 11.43 -3.08 20.33
CA GLU A 257 12.18 -3.55 21.50
C GLU A 257 11.69 -4.94 21.92
N PRO A 258 12.55 -5.96 21.96
CA PRO A 258 12.14 -7.28 22.42
C PRO A 258 11.92 -7.28 23.93
N GLU A 259 10.81 -7.86 24.37
CA GLU A 259 10.48 -8.10 25.78
C GLU A 259 9.81 -9.47 25.97
N PRO A 260 9.83 -10.05 27.18
CA PRO A 260 9.11 -11.29 27.47
C PRO A 260 7.62 -11.17 27.16
N LEU A 261 7.02 -12.24 26.63
CA LEU A 261 5.58 -12.27 26.37
C LEU A 261 4.78 -12.02 27.67
N GLY A 262 3.76 -11.16 27.60
CA GLY A 262 2.91 -10.86 28.76
C GLY A 262 3.48 -9.80 29.71
N THR A 263 4.58 -9.14 29.35
CA THR A 263 5.08 -7.96 30.08
C THR A 263 3.98 -6.89 30.12
N ALA A 264 3.49 -6.59 31.33
CA ALA A 264 2.44 -5.59 31.53
C ALA A 264 3.03 -4.19 31.34
N ARG A 265 2.54 -3.48 30.31
CA ARG A 265 2.90 -2.08 30.10
C ARG A 265 1.91 -1.16 30.81
N PRO A 266 2.38 -0.12 31.52
CA PRO A 266 1.49 0.96 31.90
C PRO A 266 0.90 1.54 30.61
N ALA A 267 -0.42 1.74 30.58
CA ALA A 267 -1.07 2.37 29.45
C ALA A 267 -0.51 3.80 29.31
N THR A 268 0.53 3.98 28.49
CA THR A 268 0.96 5.28 28.01
C THR A 268 -0.08 5.76 27.02
N VAL A 269 -1.23 6.17 27.55
CA VAL A 269 -2.05 7.19 26.90
C VAL A 269 -1.26 8.48 27.07
N ALA A 270 -0.36 8.75 26.12
CA ALA A 270 0.08 10.12 25.94
C ALA A 270 -1.18 10.93 25.57
N PRO A 271 -1.61 11.92 26.37
CA PRO A 271 -2.64 12.82 25.90
C PRO A 271 -2.08 13.50 24.67
N VAL A 272 -2.83 13.46 23.58
CA VAL A 272 -2.60 14.28 22.39
C VAL A 272 -2.38 15.72 22.89
N ALA A 273 -1.13 16.18 22.84
CA ALA A 273 -0.82 17.57 23.09
C ALA A 273 -1.40 18.36 21.91
N THR A 274 -2.65 18.79 22.06
CA THR A 274 -3.16 19.94 21.31
C THR A 274 -2.17 21.06 21.46
N ALA A 275 -1.68 21.57 20.33
CA ALA A 275 -0.73 22.66 20.21
C ALA A 275 -0.92 23.72 21.30
N ALA A 276 0.14 24.00 22.04
CA ALA A 276 0.18 25.10 22.98
C ALA A 276 -0.05 26.42 22.22
N ALA A 277 -1.28 26.92 22.26
CA ALA A 277 -1.57 28.33 22.03
C ALA A 277 -0.97 29.15 23.19
N PRO A 278 -0.48 30.38 22.93
CA PRO A 278 0.33 31.13 23.89
C PRO A 278 -0.49 31.51 25.13
N ALA A 279 0.21 31.56 26.27
CA ALA A 279 -0.35 31.75 27.60
C ALA A 279 -1.25 33.00 27.73
N PRO A 280 -2.44 32.89 28.36
CA PRO A 280 -3.20 34.05 28.81
C PRO A 280 -2.84 34.41 30.26
N ARG A 281 -2.56 35.68 30.51
CA ARG A 281 -2.46 36.26 31.86
C ARG A 281 -3.83 36.26 32.58
N PRO A 282 -3.84 36.27 33.92
CA PRO A 282 -5.06 36.02 34.69
C PRO A 282 -5.85 37.30 34.95
N ARG A 283 -7.19 37.23 34.88
CA ARG A 283 -8.05 38.10 35.69
C ARG A 283 -9.42 37.46 35.96
N ARG A 284 -9.57 37.09 37.24
CA ARG A 284 -10.75 37.01 38.12
C ARG A 284 -12.08 36.43 37.62
N SER A 285 -12.51 35.45 38.43
CA SER A 285 -13.79 34.75 38.50
C SER A 285 -15.01 35.66 38.72
N ALA A 286 -16.14 35.27 38.13
CA ALA A 286 -17.47 35.39 38.74
C ALA A 286 -18.46 34.38 38.14
N LEU A 287 -18.97 33.52 39.04
CA LEU A 287 -20.34 33.00 39.16
C LEU A 287 -20.97 32.12 38.06
N ALA A 288 -21.53 31.02 38.59
CA ALA A 288 -22.23 29.94 37.93
C ALA A 288 -23.70 30.25 37.61
N ARG A 289 -24.21 29.68 36.50
CA ARG A 289 -25.37 28.75 36.49
C ARG A 289 -25.53 28.07 35.12
N PRO A 290 -26.12 26.86 35.06
CA PRO A 290 -26.11 25.99 33.89
C PRO A 290 -27.31 26.25 32.99
N ALA A 291 -27.10 26.28 31.67
CA ALA A 291 -28.18 26.24 30.70
C ALA A 291 -27.73 25.57 29.39
N GLY A 292 -28.47 24.54 28.99
CA GLY A 292 -28.71 24.25 27.57
C GLY A 292 -27.76 23.26 26.89
N ARG A 293 -28.05 21.96 27.06
CA ARG A 293 -27.85 20.97 25.98
C ARG A 293 -28.57 21.48 24.71
N GLY A 294 -27.87 22.19 23.84
CA GLY A 294 -28.48 22.75 22.62
C GLY A 294 -27.50 23.33 21.60
N SER A 295 -26.26 23.66 21.99
CA SER A 295 -25.28 24.26 21.08
C SER A 295 -24.54 23.24 20.20
N VAL A 296 -24.31 22.01 20.68
CA VAL A 296 -23.62 20.95 19.91
C VAL A 296 -24.48 20.47 18.74
N SER A 297 -25.81 20.42 18.90
CA SER A 297 -26.74 19.99 17.84
C SER A 297 -26.90 21.03 16.72
N ARG A 298 -26.80 22.33 17.02
CA ARG A 298 -26.90 23.40 16.00
C ARG A 298 -25.65 23.48 15.11
N SER A 299 -24.47 23.17 15.65
CA SER A 299 -23.23 23.13 14.86
C SER A 299 -23.22 21.98 13.86
N HIS A 300 -23.74 20.81 14.24
CA HIS A 300 -23.90 19.69 13.31
C HIS A 300 -24.96 19.98 12.25
N ALA A 301 -26.12 20.53 12.63
CA ALA A 301 -27.18 20.87 11.69
C ALA A 301 -26.73 21.93 10.66
N LEU A 302 -25.96 22.95 11.06
CA LEU A 302 -25.40 23.96 10.17
C LEU A 302 -24.32 23.41 9.22
N ARG A 303 -23.48 22.46 9.69
CA ARG A 303 -22.49 21.77 8.84
C ARG A 303 -23.17 20.86 7.82
N THR A 304 -24.21 20.14 8.23
CA THR A 304 -25.02 19.33 7.33
C THR A 304 -25.80 20.20 6.34
N TRP A 305 -26.32 21.36 6.77
CA TRP A 305 -26.96 22.34 5.90
C TRP A 305 -25.99 22.92 4.86
N ALA A 306 -24.79 23.32 5.28
CA ALA A 306 -23.76 23.83 4.39
C ALA A 306 -23.29 22.77 3.39
N LEU A 307 -23.18 21.50 3.82
CA LEU A 307 -22.83 20.38 2.95
C LEU A 307 -23.95 20.06 1.96
N CYS A 308 -25.21 20.09 2.39
CA CYS A 308 -26.36 19.86 1.51
C CYS A 308 -26.57 21.02 0.53
N ALA A 309 -26.36 22.27 0.94
CA ALA A 309 -26.39 23.43 0.06
C ALA A 309 -25.23 23.40 -0.96
N ALA A 310 -24.04 22.98 -0.53
CA ALA A 310 -22.88 22.80 -1.41
C ALA A 310 -23.04 21.60 -2.37
N LEU A 311 -23.74 20.53 -1.98
CA LEU A 311 -24.02 19.39 -2.87
C LEU A 311 -25.15 19.67 -3.85
N ALA A 312 -26.14 20.47 -3.44
CA ALA A 312 -27.24 20.91 -4.29
C ALA A 312 -26.79 21.82 -5.45
N THR A 313 -25.68 22.55 -5.28
CA THR A 313 -25.08 23.35 -6.36
C THR A 313 -24.19 22.55 -7.31
N ILE A 314 -23.80 21.31 -6.94
CA ILE A 314 -22.82 20.54 -7.70
C ILE A 314 -23.49 19.58 -8.69
N THR A 315 -24.56 18.85 -8.33
CA THR A 315 -25.31 18.02 -9.30
C THR A 315 -26.72 17.61 -8.81
N PRO A 316 -27.74 17.58 -9.69
CA PRO A 316 -29.06 16.98 -9.43
C PRO A 316 -28.99 15.51 -9.00
N LEU A 317 -27.96 14.80 -9.47
CA LEU A 317 -27.68 13.41 -9.14
C LEU A 317 -27.29 13.23 -7.66
N GLY A 318 -26.54 14.19 -7.09
CA GLY A 318 -26.21 14.18 -5.66
C GLY A 318 -27.45 14.34 -4.77
N ALA A 319 -28.40 15.19 -5.19
CA ALA A 319 -29.68 15.35 -4.49
C ALA A 319 -30.54 14.08 -4.58
N ALA A 320 -30.62 13.44 -5.75
CA ALA A 320 -31.34 12.18 -5.93
C ALA A 320 -30.74 11.02 -5.11
N ALA A 321 -29.41 10.92 -5.03
CA ALA A 321 -28.72 9.92 -4.23
C ALA A 321 -28.95 10.12 -2.72
N LEU A 322 -28.96 11.37 -2.24
CA LEU A 322 -29.30 11.70 -0.86
C LEU A 322 -30.78 11.43 -0.54
N PHE A 323 -31.68 11.60 -1.51
CA PHE A 323 -33.10 11.22 -1.35
C PHE A 323 -33.25 9.71 -1.17
N LEU A 324 -32.64 8.94 -2.09
CA LEU A 324 -32.68 7.47 -2.07
C LEU A 324 -32.05 6.93 -0.78
N TRP A 325 -30.91 7.49 -0.37
CA TRP A 325 -30.21 7.11 0.85
C TRP A 325 -31.05 7.36 2.11
N ASN A 326 -31.81 8.46 2.17
CA ASN A 326 -32.71 8.74 3.29
C ASN A 326 -33.99 7.89 3.25
N LEU A 327 -34.54 7.60 2.06
CA LEU A 327 -35.67 6.67 1.90
C LEU A 327 -35.35 5.27 2.42
N LEU A 328 -34.12 4.80 2.18
CA LEU A 328 -33.65 3.48 2.60
C LEU A 328 -33.36 3.36 4.11
N ARG A 329 -33.22 4.48 4.84
CA ARG A 329 -32.91 4.48 6.30
C ARG A 329 -34.09 4.85 7.20
N GLY A 330 -35.29 5.00 6.63
CA GLY A 330 -36.51 5.31 7.37
C GLY A 330 -36.89 6.80 7.32
N PRO A 331 -38.20 7.12 7.43
CA PRO A 331 -38.74 8.41 7.01
C PRO A 331 -38.40 9.51 8.02
N ASN A 332 -37.34 10.25 7.76
CA ASN A 332 -37.17 11.58 8.33
C ASN A 332 -37.88 12.58 7.39
N LEU A 333 -39.19 12.78 7.61
CA LEU A 333 -40.10 13.57 6.77
C LEU A 333 -39.54 14.95 6.38
N ALA A 334 -38.79 15.60 7.28
CA ALA A 334 -38.14 16.88 7.03
C ALA A 334 -37.05 16.79 5.95
N VAL A 335 -36.26 15.71 5.94
CA VAL A 335 -35.20 15.50 4.95
C VAL A 335 -35.80 15.13 3.60
N SER A 336 -36.82 14.25 3.58
CA SER A 336 -37.53 13.90 2.35
C SER A 336 -38.24 15.10 1.71
N ALA A 337 -38.85 15.99 2.50
CA ALA A 337 -39.50 17.19 1.99
C ALA A 337 -38.48 18.19 1.39
N VAL A 338 -37.33 18.38 2.04
CA VAL A 338 -36.26 19.27 1.54
C VAL A 338 -35.63 18.72 0.27
N THR A 339 -35.37 17.41 0.21
CA THR A 339 -34.81 16.82 -1.00
C THR A 339 -35.82 16.80 -2.16
N PHE A 340 -37.10 16.58 -1.88
CA PHE A 340 -38.16 16.70 -2.90
C PHE A 340 -38.29 18.14 -3.40
N ALA A 341 -38.26 19.13 -2.51
CA ALA A 341 -38.28 20.55 -2.89
C ALA A 341 -37.06 20.96 -3.74
N LEU A 342 -35.87 20.42 -3.42
CA LEU A 342 -34.65 20.63 -4.21
C LEU A 342 -34.73 19.97 -5.59
N LEU A 343 -35.19 18.73 -5.68
CA LEU A 343 -35.41 18.05 -6.96
C LEU A 343 -36.44 18.79 -7.81
N LEU A 344 -37.55 19.22 -7.20
CA LEU A 344 -38.59 19.99 -7.88
C LEU A 344 -38.07 21.34 -8.35
N ALA A 345 -37.30 22.07 -7.53
CA ALA A 345 -36.71 23.36 -7.91
C ALA A 345 -35.71 23.23 -9.07
N VAL A 346 -34.87 22.20 -9.05
CA VAL A 346 -33.91 21.92 -10.13
C VAL A 346 -34.65 21.54 -11.42
N PHE A 347 -35.67 20.68 -11.33
CA PHE A 347 -36.44 20.28 -12.49
C PHE A 347 -37.25 21.45 -13.07
N THR A 348 -37.88 22.27 -12.23
CA THR A 348 -38.61 23.47 -12.65
C THR A 348 -37.67 24.53 -13.22
N GLY A 349 -36.44 24.66 -12.69
CA GLY A 349 -35.40 25.55 -13.22
C GLY A 349 -34.89 25.11 -14.60
N LEU A 350 -34.65 23.81 -14.79
CA LEU A 350 -34.26 23.27 -16.10
C LEU A 350 -35.40 23.39 -17.12
N TRP A 351 -36.64 23.15 -16.68
CA TRP A 351 -37.82 23.26 -17.53
C TRP A 351 -38.11 24.71 -17.94
N THR A 352 -37.94 25.67 -17.04
CA THR A 352 -38.11 27.11 -17.36
C THR A 352 -36.99 27.61 -18.28
N VAL A 353 -35.75 27.15 -18.12
CA VAL A 353 -34.63 27.46 -19.05
C VAL A 353 -34.89 26.90 -20.45
N GLN A 354 -35.51 25.73 -20.57
CA GLN A 354 -35.83 25.10 -21.84
C GLN A 354 -36.99 25.78 -22.58
N PHE A 355 -37.96 26.34 -21.87
CA PHE A 355 -39.10 27.04 -22.47
C PHE A 355 -38.87 28.55 -22.68
N ALA A 356 -37.97 29.19 -21.93
CA ALA A 356 -37.70 30.63 -22.06
C ALA A 356 -36.84 31.00 -23.29
N ALA A 357 -36.09 30.06 -23.87
CA ALA A 357 -35.38 30.25 -25.13
C ALA A 357 -35.11 28.89 -25.82
N PRO A 358 -35.71 28.60 -26.98
CA PRO A 358 -35.59 27.31 -27.67
C PRO A 358 -34.14 26.90 -28.00
N ASP A 359 -33.24 27.88 -28.16
CA ASP A 359 -31.84 27.64 -28.52
C ASP A 359 -30.95 27.21 -27.33
N ASN A 360 -31.47 27.26 -26.10
CA ASN A 360 -30.72 26.87 -24.90
C ASN A 360 -30.74 25.36 -24.61
N GLY A 361 -31.42 24.56 -25.42
CA GLY A 361 -31.42 23.09 -25.30
C GLY A 361 -30.00 22.50 -25.33
N ARG A 362 -29.08 23.15 -26.05
CA ARG A 362 -27.66 22.75 -26.13
C ARG A 362 -26.91 23.01 -24.82
N LEU A 363 -27.22 24.10 -24.12
CA LEU A 363 -26.62 24.43 -22.82
C LEU A 363 -27.16 23.53 -21.71
N ALA A 364 -28.46 23.23 -21.71
CA ALA A 364 -29.06 22.29 -20.77
C ALA A 364 -28.49 20.86 -20.94
N ALA A 365 -28.31 20.41 -22.19
CA ALA A 365 -27.70 19.12 -22.50
C ALA A 365 -26.21 19.04 -22.09
N LEU A 366 -25.44 20.12 -22.32
CA LEU A 366 -24.05 20.20 -21.89
C LEU A 366 -23.91 20.23 -20.37
N ALA A 367 -24.81 20.93 -19.67
CA ALA A 367 -24.85 20.93 -18.21
C ALA A 367 -25.16 19.52 -17.68
N LEU A 368 -26.17 18.83 -18.23
CA LEU A 368 -26.49 17.45 -17.85
C LEU A 368 -25.33 16.48 -18.15
N GLN A 369 -24.63 16.64 -19.26
CA GLN A 369 -23.44 15.84 -19.59
C GLN A 369 -22.26 16.13 -18.65
N ALA A 370 -22.06 17.39 -18.25
CA ALA A 370 -21.03 17.74 -17.28
C ALA A 370 -21.32 17.15 -15.90
N MET A 371 -22.60 17.08 -15.52
CA MET A 371 -23.05 16.50 -14.25
C MET A 371 -23.07 14.96 -14.27
N ALA A 372 -23.15 14.33 -15.45
CA ALA A 372 -23.12 12.88 -15.62
C ALA A 372 -21.70 12.30 -15.74
N ARG A 373 -20.66 13.14 -15.77
CA ARG A 373 -19.26 12.68 -15.74
C ARG A 373 -18.82 12.47 -14.28
N PRO A 374 -18.50 11.23 -13.88
CA PRO A 374 -17.96 10.97 -12.55
C PRO A 374 -16.54 11.56 -12.46
N PHE A 375 -16.24 12.21 -11.33
CA PHE A 375 -14.86 12.56 -10.95
C PHE A 375 -14.05 11.31 -10.63
#